data_AF-A0A163FGW6-F1
#
_entry.id   AF-A0A163FGW6-F1
#
_cell.length_a   1.000
_cell.length_b   1.000
_cell.length_c   1.000
_cell.angle_alpha   90.00
_cell.angle_beta   90.00
_cell.angle_gamma   90.00
#
_symmetry.space_group_name_H-M   'P 1'
#
loop_
_entity.id
_entity.type
_entity.pdbx_description
1 polymer ?
#
loop_
_entity_poly.entity_id
_entity_poly.type
_entity_poly.pdbx_seq_one_letter_code
_entity_poly.pdbx_strand_id
1 'polypeptide(L)'
;MLSKTSLALVVLQATLALAGNAIINNRCNYDIWVQSVHAPYGGNMTHVPAQSQYSEPFSHAPTSVKISKTPSIVSGEQTQFEYNIVSNQMWYDISLVDCAKGPQGASGSFDTSSCPGYNEGLAMHVTDSICRKIDCGAEAYCPTQAYFVPQPYKELGIEEPVFVCPGNGTSFDLCMTVCSREPQLRSRGIAGSLDNALVVDEEEK
;
A
#
# COMPACT_ATOMS: atom_id res chain seq x y z
N MET A 1 8.85 7.19 -69.01
CA MET A 1 9.39 6.50 -67.82
C MET A 1 9.02 7.33 -66.60
N LEU A 2 7.92 7.02 -65.90
CA LEU A 2 7.52 7.72 -64.68
C LEU A 2 8.09 6.97 -63.47
N SER A 3 9.04 7.62 -62.79
CA SER A 3 9.64 7.14 -61.55
C SER A 3 8.66 7.35 -60.39
N LYS A 4 8.26 6.25 -59.74
CA LYS A 4 7.41 6.26 -58.56
C LYS A 4 8.29 6.41 -57.32
N THR A 5 8.36 7.60 -56.76
CA THR A 5 9.03 7.86 -55.48
C THR A 5 8.04 7.59 -54.35
N SER A 6 8.14 6.41 -53.72
CA SER A 6 7.39 6.09 -52.50
C SER A 6 8.10 6.71 -51.30
N LEU A 7 7.46 7.70 -50.66
CA LEU A 7 7.87 8.25 -49.37
C LEU A 7 7.44 7.27 -48.27
N ALA A 8 8.39 6.66 -47.56
CA ALA A 8 8.10 5.86 -46.38
C ALA A 8 8.01 6.77 -45.15
N LEU A 9 6.82 6.89 -44.56
CA LEU A 9 6.61 7.51 -43.25
C LEU A 9 7.08 6.52 -42.18
N VAL A 10 8.18 6.83 -41.49
CA VAL A 10 8.57 6.12 -40.26
C VAL A 10 7.82 6.77 -39.10
N VAL A 11 6.76 6.11 -38.61
CA VAL A 11 6.05 6.52 -37.41
C VAL A 11 6.85 6.05 -36.20
N LEU A 12 7.52 6.97 -35.52
CA LEU A 12 8.19 6.70 -34.26
C LEU A 12 7.12 6.59 -33.16
N GLN A 13 6.60 5.38 -32.91
CA GLN A 13 5.76 5.12 -31.76
C GLN A 13 6.65 5.12 -30.51
N ALA A 14 6.62 6.21 -29.75
CA ALA A 14 7.16 6.22 -28.39
C ALA A 14 6.29 5.30 -27.53
N THR A 15 6.79 4.13 -27.19
CA THR A 15 6.18 3.27 -26.17
C THR A 15 6.39 3.97 -24.83
N LEU A 16 5.36 4.66 -24.34
CA LEU A 16 5.28 5.07 -22.95
C LEU A 16 5.28 3.77 -22.12
N ALA A 17 6.42 3.42 -21.54
CA ALA A 17 6.45 2.38 -20.53
C ALA A 17 5.56 2.87 -19.38
N LEU A 18 4.43 2.19 -19.15
CA LEU A 18 3.59 2.47 -17.99
C LEU A 18 4.38 2.05 -16.75
N ALA A 19 4.92 3.03 -16.04
CA ALA A 19 5.38 2.83 -14.68
C ALA A 19 4.15 2.55 -13.81
N GLY A 20 4.24 1.51 -12.99
CA GLY A 20 3.29 1.19 -11.94
C GLY A 20 3.34 2.20 -10.80
N ASN A 21 2.53 1.92 -9.79
CA ASN A 21 2.16 2.88 -8.76
C ASN A 21 2.39 2.33 -7.35
N ALA A 22 2.56 3.24 -6.41
CA ALA A 22 2.36 2.98 -5.00
C ALA A 22 0.86 3.18 -4.69
N ILE A 23 0.18 2.10 -4.29
CA ILE A 23 -1.27 2.07 -4.08
C ILE A 23 -1.58 1.83 -2.61
N ILE A 24 -2.31 2.76 -2.00
CA ILE A 24 -2.85 2.61 -0.65
C ILE A 24 -4.30 2.14 -0.75
N ASN A 25 -4.58 1.00 -0.15
CA ASN A 25 -5.92 0.46 0.01
C ASN A 25 -6.38 0.73 1.44
N ASN A 26 -7.26 1.72 1.63
CA ASN A 26 -7.89 1.95 2.91
C ASN A 26 -9.08 0.99 3.06
N ARG A 27 -8.89 -0.14 3.76
CA ARG A 27 -9.98 -1.06 4.09
C ARG A 27 -10.62 -0.75 5.43
N CYS A 28 -10.14 0.26 6.14
CA CYS A 28 -10.72 0.63 7.42
C CYS A 28 -12.15 1.13 7.20
N ASN A 29 -12.97 1.03 8.26
CA ASN A 29 -14.29 1.64 8.34
C ASN A 29 -14.24 3.15 8.67
N TYR A 30 -13.05 3.75 8.63
CA TYR A 30 -12.78 5.16 8.87
C TYR A 30 -11.84 5.74 7.81
N ASP A 31 -11.89 7.06 7.68
CA ASP A 31 -11.03 7.81 6.77
C ASP A 31 -9.60 7.87 7.29
N ILE A 32 -8.64 7.80 6.37
CA ILE A 32 -7.22 8.03 6.66
C ILE A 32 -6.72 9.22 5.88
N TRP A 33 -5.57 9.72 6.29
CA TRP A 33 -4.81 10.70 5.52
C TRP A 33 -3.43 10.14 5.21
N VAL A 34 -3.02 10.30 3.97
CA VAL A 34 -1.76 9.78 3.43
C VAL A 34 -0.82 10.93 3.13
N GLN A 35 0.44 10.80 3.53
CA GLN A 35 1.50 11.72 3.11
C GLN A 35 2.73 10.94 2.66
N SER A 36 3.11 11.12 1.41
CA SER A 36 4.36 10.58 0.87
C SER A 36 5.51 11.54 1.18
N VAL A 37 6.56 11.02 1.78
CA VAL A 37 7.76 11.77 2.18
C VAL A 37 8.99 11.11 1.55
N HIS A 38 9.80 11.90 0.85
CA HIS A 38 11.08 11.47 0.30
C HIS A 38 12.04 12.66 0.28
N ALA A 39 13.26 12.54 0.77
CA ALA A 39 14.15 13.70 0.89
C ALA A 39 14.42 14.37 -0.49
N PRO A 40 14.35 15.71 -0.61
CA PRO A 40 14.09 16.73 0.43
C PRO A 40 12.62 17.17 0.58
N TYR A 41 11.66 16.44 0.02
CA TYR A 41 10.26 16.85 -0.10
C TYR A 41 9.31 16.04 0.80
N GLY A 42 8.36 16.75 1.43
CA GLY A 42 7.17 16.15 2.01
C GLY A 42 5.97 16.55 1.16
N GLY A 43 5.19 15.59 0.68
CA GLY A 43 3.93 15.85 0.02
C GLY A 43 2.91 16.50 0.95
N ASN A 44 1.78 16.94 0.42
CA ASN A 44 0.64 17.36 1.23
C ASN A 44 -0.11 16.11 1.75
N MET A 45 -0.81 16.25 2.87
CA MET A 45 -1.74 15.22 3.33
C MET A 45 -2.88 15.07 2.31
N THR A 46 -3.12 13.84 1.87
CA THR A 46 -4.22 13.47 0.98
C THR A 46 -5.26 12.70 1.78
N HIS A 47 -6.50 13.16 1.78
CA HIS A 47 -7.63 12.47 2.39
C HIS A 47 -8.01 11.23 1.58
N VAL A 48 -8.14 10.09 2.24
CA VAL A 48 -8.51 8.80 1.63
C VAL A 48 -9.71 8.26 2.41
N PRO A 49 -10.92 8.36 1.85
CA PRO A 49 -12.14 7.88 2.50
C PRO A 49 -12.04 6.41 2.93
N ALA A 50 -12.82 6.03 3.94
CA ALA A 50 -13.05 4.63 4.31
C ALA A 50 -13.39 3.79 3.06
N GLN A 51 -12.85 2.57 2.99
CA GLN A 51 -13.16 1.62 1.91
C GLN A 51 -12.85 2.15 0.51
N SER A 52 -11.79 2.95 0.37
CA SER A 52 -11.34 3.55 -0.90
C SER A 52 -9.85 3.33 -1.14
N GLN A 53 -9.34 3.83 -2.27
CA GLN A 53 -7.93 3.73 -2.62
C GLN A 53 -7.33 5.09 -2.96
N TYR A 54 -6.03 5.20 -2.69
CA TYR A 54 -5.17 6.27 -3.19
C TYR A 54 -4.05 5.64 -4.02
N SER A 55 -3.59 6.33 -5.05
CA SER A 55 -2.53 5.87 -5.93
C SER A 55 -1.64 7.05 -6.31
N GLU A 56 -0.33 6.83 -6.30
CA GLU A 56 0.67 7.76 -6.80
C GLU A 56 1.71 7.03 -7.67
N PRO A 57 2.29 7.69 -8.68
CA PRO A 57 3.43 7.12 -9.39
C PRO A 57 4.60 6.91 -8.41
N PHE A 58 5.42 5.91 -8.66
CA PHE A 58 6.63 5.72 -7.85
C PHE A 58 7.55 6.94 -7.88
N SER A 59 8.12 7.24 -6.72
CA SER A 59 9.27 8.12 -6.59
C SER A 59 10.55 7.37 -6.95
N HIS A 60 11.51 8.09 -7.54
CA HIS A 60 12.88 7.60 -7.73
C HIS A 60 13.78 7.81 -6.50
N ALA A 61 13.24 8.36 -5.41
CA ALA A 61 13.92 8.52 -4.14
C ALA A 61 13.32 7.55 -3.08
N PRO A 62 14.08 7.18 -2.03
CA PRO A 62 13.54 6.44 -0.90
C PRO A 62 12.32 7.18 -0.33
N THR A 63 11.20 6.48 -0.25
CA THR A 63 9.89 7.06 0.06
C THR A 63 9.26 6.36 1.25
N SER A 64 8.75 7.16 2.19
CA SER A 64 7.95 6.72 3.31
C SER A 64 6.55 7.29 3.15
N VAL A 65 5.57 6.41 2.93
CA VAL A 65 4.15 6.73 2.85
C VAL A 65 3.56 6.64 4.24
N LYS A 66 3.34 7.80 4.86
CA LYS A 66 2.85 7.93 6.23
C LYS A 66 1.33 7.93 6.25
N ILE A 67 0.75 7.14 7.15
CA ILE A 67 -0.70 7.03 7.37
C ILE A 67 -1.05 7.70 8.70
N SER A 68 -2.06 8.56 8.68
CA SER A 68 -2.60 9.24 9.86
C SER A 68 -4.13 9.09 9.93
N LYS A 69 -4.69 9.21 11.14
CA LYS A 69 -6.14 9.34 11.37
C LYS A 69 -6.60 10.80 11.47
N THR A 70 -5.70 11.75 11.20
CA THR A 70 -5.97 13.19 11.24
C THR A 70 -5.41 13.87 9.98
N PRO A 71 -5.87 15.08 9.62
CA PRO A 71 -5.40 15.80 8.44
C PRO A 71 -3.98 16.38 8.56
N SER A 72 -3.19 15.90 9.53
CA SER A 72 -1.78 16.21 9.72
C SER A 72 -1.05 14.99 10.27
N ILE A 73 0.29 14.96 10.16
CA ILE A 73 1.11 13.99 10.88
C ILE A 73 1.26 14.47 12.32
N VAL A 74 0.82 13.64 13.26
CA VAL A 74 1.13 13.79 14.68
C VAL A 74 2.30 12.88 14.99
N SER A 75 3.37 13.44 15.57
CA SER A 75 4.59 12.68 15.85
C SER A 75 4.30 11.49 16.75
N GLY A 76 4.53 10.29 16.23
CA GLY A 76 4.35 9.04 16.96
C GLY A 76 2.94 8.45 16.85
N GLU A 77 2.15 8.92 15.89
CA GLU A 77 0.80 8.42 15.61
C GLU A 77 0.63 8.05 14.13
N GLN A 78 1.74 7.62 13.50
CA GLN A 78 1.77 7.24 12.09
C GLN A 78 2.25 5.81 11.87
N THR A 79 1.52 5.08 11.03
CA THR A 79 1.98 3.85 10.39
C THR A 79 2.73 4.25 9.12
N GLN A 80 3.81 3.56 8.80
CA GLN A 80 4.62 3.86 7.63
C GLN A 80 4.70 2.65 6.72
N PHE A 81 4.52 2.88 5.43
CA PHE A 81 4.90 1.95 4.38
C PHE A 81 6.06 2.56 3.62
N GLU A 82 7.16 1.84 3.54
CA GLU A 82 8.38 2.38 2.97
C GLU A 82 8.73 1.62 1.70
N TYR A 83 9.25 2.33 0.71
CA TYR A 83 9.79 1.70 -0.48
C TYR A 83 10.99 2.46 -1.05
N ASN A 84 11.82 1.74 -1.78
CA ASN A 84 12.96 2.30 -2.49
C ASN A 84 13.25 1.50 -3.77
N ILE A 85 13.61 2.18 -4.84
CA ILE A 85 13.92 1.55 -6.13
C ILE A 85 15.41 1.73 -6.40
N VAL A 86 16.18 0.65 -6.26
CA VAL A 86 17.64 0.66 -6.45
C VAL A 86 18.03 -0.47 -7.38
N SER A 87 18.81 -0.15 -8.41
CA SER A 87 19.29 -1.14 -9.38
C SER A 87 18.17 -2.00 -9.98
N ASN A 88 17.04 -1.35 -10.31
CA ASN A 88 15.87 -2.00 -10.89
C ASN A 88 15.23 -3.07 -9.98
N GLN A 89 15.40 -2.94 -8.66
CA GLN A 89 14.78 -3.77 -7.63
C GLN A 89 13.93 -2.89 -6.73
N MET A 90 12.74 -3.37 -6.38
CA MET A 90 11.88 -2.72 -5.39
C MET A 90 12.19 -3.29 -4.01
N TRP A 91 12.54 -2.40 -3.09
CA TRP A 91 12.69 -2.69 -1.67
C TRP A 91 11.51 -2.09 -0.93
N TYR A 92 10.96 -2.80 0.05
CA TYR A 92 9.80 -2.33 0.78
C TYR A 92 9.65 -2.99 2.14
N ASP A 93 9.02 -2.27 3.06
CA ASP A 93 8.77 -2.70 4.43
C ASP A 93 7.60 -1.92 5.06
N ILE A 94 7.12 -2.44 6.20
CA ILE A 94 6.17 -1.76 7.08
C ILE A 94 6.94 -1.29 8.30
N SER A 95 6.77 -0.03 8.69
CA SER A 95 7.37 0.53 9.89
C SER A 95 6.34 1.07 10.87
N LEU A 96 6.41 0.54 12.10
CA LEU A 96 5.64 0.94 13.27
C LEU A 96 6.53 1.63 14.32
N VAL A 97 7.82 1.86 14.01
CA VAL A 97 8.83 2.40 14.94
C VAL A 97 8.36 3.67 15.64
N ASP A 98 7.65 4.54 14.92
CA ASP A 98 7.18 5.79 15.48
C ASP A 98 5.94 5.62 16.36
N CYS A 99 5.03 4.70 16.03
CA CYS A 99 3.72 4.57 16.68
C CYS A 99 3.63 3.47 17.74
N ALA A 100 4.46 2.42 17.63
CA ALA A 100 4.54 1.35 18.60
C ALA A 100 5.37 1.81 19.81
N LYS A 101 4.81 1.72 21.01
CA LYS A 101 5.45 2.11 22.27
C LYS A 101 5.57 0.92 23.20
N GLY A 102 6.71 0.72 23.82
CA GLY A 102 6.87 -0.42 24.74
C GLY A 102 8.33 -0.71 25.04
N PRO A 103 8.59 -1.70 25.91
CA PRO A 103 9.94 -2.09 26.25
C PRO A 103 10.65 -2.62 25.00
N GLN A 104 11.77 -1.99 24.65
CA GLN A 104 12.69 -2.42 23.61
C GLN A 104 13.29 -3.78 24.03
N GLY A 105 12.95 -4.87 23.35
CA GLY A 105 13.49 -6.21 23.63
C GLY A 105 12.71 -7.37 23.02
N ALA A 106 13.36 -8.54 22.95
CA ALA A 106 12.94 -9.74 22.22
C ALA A 106 11.61 -10.41 22.70
N SER A 107 10.97 -9.88 23.73
CA SER A 107 9.71 -10.40 24.30
C SER A 107 8.62 -9.33 24.44
N GLY A 108 8.78 -8.17 23.80
CA GLY A 108 8.01 -6.97 24.10
C GLY A 108 6.57 -6.98 23.58
N SER A 109 5.61 -6.85 24.50
CA SER A 109 4.28 -6.33 24.17
C SER A 109 4.45 -4.84 23.83
N PHE A 110 4.23 -4.48 22.57
CA PHE A 110 4.15 -3.08 22.17
C PHE A 110 2.70 -2.60 22.31
N ASP A 111 2.51 -1.43 22.90
CA ASP A 111 1.31 -0.64 22.72
C ASP A 111 1.32 -0.06 21.30
N THR A 112 0.43 -0.58 20.47
CA THR A 112 0.27 -0.19 19.07
C THR A 112 -1.03 0.61 18.85
N SER A 113 -1.67 1.10 19.91
CA SER A 113 -2.92 1.86 19.82
C SER A 113 -2.79 3.12 18.98
N SER A 114 -1.59 3.70 18.90
CA SER A 114 -1.28 4.86 18.07
C SER A 114 -0.92 4.52 16.62
N CYS A 115 -0.97 3.25 16.20
CA CYS A 115 -0.62 2.82 14.83
C CYS A 115 -1.89 2.68 13.96
N PRO A 116 -2.18 3.64 13.05
CA PRO A 116 -3.35 3.58 12.20
C PRO A 116 -3.47 2.25 11.44
N GLY A 117 -4.60 1.57 11.64
CA GLY A 117 -5.01 0.36 10.94
C GLY A 117 -4.35 -0.94 11.38
N TYR A 118 -3.36 -0.90 12.27
CA TYR A 118 -2.69 -2.09 12.75
C TYR A 118 -3.61 -3.01 13.58
N ASN A 119 -4.60 -2.43 14.26
CA ASN A 119 -5.61 -3.19 15.00
C ASN A 119 -6.44 -4.12 14.10
N GLU A 120 -6.52 -3.84 12.80
CA GLU A 120 -7.16 -4.70 11.80
C GLU A 120 -6.13 -5.29 10.80
N GLY A 121 -4.85 -5.29 11.17
CA GLY A 121 -3.74 -5.84 10.42
C GLY A 121 -3.26 -4.96 9.26
N LEU A 122 -2.03 -5.21 8.81
CA LEU A 122 -1.39 -4.49 7.72
C LEU A 122 -0.81 -5.47 6.71
N ALA A 123 -0.84 -5.11 5.43
CA ALA A 123 -0.26 -5.94 4.38
C ALA A 123 0.43 -5.11 3.30
N MET A 124 1.47 -5.69 2.70
CA MET A 124 2.11 -5.18 1.48
C MET A 124 2.36 -6.32 0.50
N HIS A 125 2.09 -6.05 -0.77
CA HIS A 125 2.49 -6.95 -1.86
C HIS A 125 2.70 -6.14 -3.13
N VAL A 126 3.52 -6.65 -4.03
CA VAL A 126 3.51 -6.19 -5.42
C VAL A 126 2.55 -7.04 -6.26
N THR A 127 2.10 -6.51 -7.39
CA THR A 127 1.22 -7.26 -8.32
C THR A 127 1.93 -8.43 -9.01
N ASP A 128 3.26 -8.46 -9.00
CA ASP A 128 4.04 -9.62 -9.46
C ASP A 128 4.09 -10.72 -8.38
N SER A 129 3.59 -11.90 -8.76
CA SER A 129 3.52 -13.06 -7.86
C SER A 129 4.87 -13.63 -7.42
N ILE A 130 5.98 -13.31 -8.10
CA ILE A 130 7.31 -13.81 -7.72
C ILE A 130 7.82 -13.20 -6.40
N CYS A 131 7.24 -12.07 -6.00
CA CYS A 131 7.72 -11.28 -4.90
C CYS A 131 7.01 -11.64 -3.60
N ARG A 132 7.77 -11.59 -2.50
CA ARG A 132 7.28 -11.96 -1.18
C ARG A 132 6.19 -10.99 -0.72
N LYS A 133 5.30 -11.45 0.17
CA LYS A 133 4.23 -10.61 0.72
C LYS A 133 4.48 -10.37 2.20
N ILE A 134 4.11 -9.19 2.66
CA ILE A 134 4.00 -8.86 4.08
C ILE A 134 2.53 -9.00 4.43
N ASP A 135 2.23 -9.79 5.46
CA ASP A 135 0.87 -9.97 5.98
C ASP A 135 0.92 -10.03 7.50
N CYS A 136 0.91 -8.86 8.14
CA CYS A 136 0.92 -8.73 9.58
C CYS A 136 -0.53 -8.77 10.11
N GLY A 137 -0.83 -9.76 10.95
CA GLY A 137 -2.16 -9.96 11.53
C GLY A 137 -2.65 -8.77 12.38
N ALA A 138 -3.97 -8.74 12.60
CA ALA A 138 -4.60 -7.79 13.52
C ALA A 138 -3.94 -7.89 14.91
N GLU A 139 -3.37 -6.77 15.38
CA GLU A 139 -2.67 -6.66 16.67
C GLU A 139 -1.49 -7.63 16.87
N ALA A 140 -1.06 -8.33 15.81
CA ALA A 140 -0.11 -9.42 15.93
C ALA A 140 1.33 -8.91 15.91
N TYR A 141 2.09 -9.18 16.98
CA TYR A 141 3.53 -8.91 17.00
C TYR A 141 4.25 -9.71 15.90
N CYS A 142 4.63 -9.02 14.81
CA CYS A 142 5.14 -9.61 13.57
C CYS A 142 6.55 -9.07 13.23
N PRO A 143 7.55 -9.19 14.12
CA PRO A 143 8.82 -8.45 13.99
C PRO A 143 9.71 -8.93 12.82
N THR A 144 9.38 -10.06 12.19
CA THR A 144 10.01 -10.55 10.96
C THR A 144 9.32 -10.02 9.68
N GLN A 145 8.29 -9.20 9.83
CA GLN A 145 7.44 -8.67 8.75
C GLN A 145 7.22 -7.15 8.84
N ALA A 146 7.36 -6.55 10.02
CA ALA A 146 7.30 -5.11 10.22
C ALA A 146 8.31 -4.65 11.28
N TYR A 147 8.81 -3.43 11.13
CA TYR A 147 9.68 -2.79 12.10
C TYR A 147 8.88 -2.32 13.32
N PHE A 148 9.18 -2.86 14.50
CA PHE A 148 8.70 -2.33 15.79
C PHE A 148 9.77 -1.50 16.51
N VAL A 149 11.03 -1.67 16.12
CA VAL A 149 12.20 -0.96 16.67
C VAL A 149 13.09 -0.48 15.53
N PRO A 150 13.90 0.59 15.72
CA PRO A 150 14.74 1.13 14.66
C PRO A 150 15.84 0.18 14.16
N GLN A 151 16.38 -0.70 15.02
CA GLN A 151 17.46 -1.62 14.65
C GLN A 151 17.16 -3.06 15.11
N PRO A 152 16.23 -3.79 14.44
CA PRO A 152 15.84 -5.15 14.79
C PRO A 152 17.03 -6.11 15.00
N TYR A 153 18.06 -6.04 14.15
CA TYR A 153 19.23 -6.90 14.32
C TYR A 153 19.97 -6.67 15.64
N LYS A 154 20.13 -5.40 16.04
CA LYS A 154 20.86 -5.05 17.27
C LYS A 154 20.00 -5.18 18.53
N GLU A 155 18.73 -4.83 18.45
CA GLU A 155 17.83 -4.75 19.60
C GLU A 155 17.13 -6.07 19.90
N LEU A 156 16.85 -6.88 18.87
CA LEU A 156 16.08 -8.12 18.98
C LEU A 156 16.87 -9.36 18.51
N GLY A 157 17.99 -9.19 17.82
CA GLY A 157 18.77 -10.31 17.28
C GLY A 157 18.09 -11.01 16.10
N ILE A 158 17.22 -10.32 15.36
CA ILE A 158 16.49 -10.85 14.21
C ILE A 158 16.90 -10.14 12.92
N GLU A 159 16.66 -10.75 11.76
CA GLU A 159 16.86 -10.07 10.49
C GLU A 159 15.93 -8.86 10.34
N GLU A 160 16.44 -7.84 9.68
CA GLU A 160 15.71 -6.65 9.28
C GLU A 160 14.49 -7.05 8.41
N PRO A 161 13.25 -6.65 8.75
CA PRO A 161 12.03 -7.06 8.04
C PRO A 161 11.82 -6.29 6.74
N VAL A 162 12.89 -6.16 5.94
CA VAL A 162 12.89 -5.54 4.61
C VAL A 162 12.77 -6.60 3.52
N PHE A 163 11.88 -6.34 2.56
CA PHE A 163 11.57 -7.26 1.48
C PHE A 163 12.10 -6.71 0.17
N VAL A 164 12.58 -7.61 -0.70
CA VAL A 164 13.06 -7.27 -2.04
C VAL A 164 12.23 -8.01 -3.08
N CYS A 165 11.84 -7.27 -4.10
CA CYS A 165 11.22 -7.78 -5.30
C CYS A 165 12.19 -7.56 -6.47
N PRO A 166 12.85 -8.62 -6.96
CA PRO A 166 13.79 -8.49 -8.06
C PRO A 166 13.06 -8.29 -9.40
N GLY A 167 13.64 -7.47 -10.27
CA GLY A 167 13.18 -7.32 -11.66
C GLY A 167 12.45 -6.01 -11.95
N ASN A 168 12.36 -5.67 -13.24
CA ASN A 168 11.67 -4.58 -13.95
C ASN A 168 11.46 -3.19 -13.31
N GLY A 169 12.00 -2.90 -12.13
CA GLY A 169 11.96 -1.60 -11.47
C GLY A 169 10.54 -1.19 -11.12
N THR A 170 9.88 -0.49 -12.04
CA THR A 170 8.55 0.10 -11.85
C THR A 170 7.45 -0.61 -12.64
N SER A 171 7.66 -1.77 -13.26
CA SER A 171 6.62 -2.37 -14.14
C SER A 171 5.46 -3.06 -13.42
N PHE A 172 5.33 -2.92 -12.10
CA PHE A 172 4.30 -3.52 -11.25
C PHE A 172 3.80 -2.47 -10.27
N ASP A 173 2.65 -2.72 -9.64
CA ASP A 173 2.16 -1.85 -8.57
C ASP A 173 2.63 -2.41 -7.22
N LEU A 174 2.91 -1.52 -6.26
CA LEU A 174 3.12 -1.85 -4.86
C LEU A 174 1.84 -1.52 -4.10
N CYS A 175 1.13 -2.55 -3.67
CA CYS A 175 -0.13 -2.46 -2.95
C CYS A 175 0.10 -2.54 -1.44
N MET A 176 -0.14 -1.44 -0.76
CA MET A 176 -0.11 -1.26 0.69
C MET A 176 -1.54 -1.25 1.20
N THR A 177 -1.86 -2.08 2.19
CA THR A 177 -3.23 -2.25 2.71
C THR A 177 -3.27 -1.93 4.19
N VAL A 178 -4.11 -0.95 4.53
CA VAL A 178 -4.43 -0.57 5.91
C VAL A 178 -5.73 -1.28 6.30
N CYS A 179 -5.80 -1.82 7.52
CA CYS A 179 -6.90 -2.67 7.98
C CYS A 179 -7.11 -3.91 7.11
N SER A 180 -6.04 -4.66 6.83
CA SER A 180 -6.00 -5.77 5.88
C SER A 180 -7.02 -6.91 6.12
N ARG A 181 -7.47 -7.08 7.37
CA ARG A 181 -8.46 -8.09 7.78
C ARG A 181 -9.90 -7.64 7.58
N GLU A 182 -10.13 -6.34 7.39
CA GLU A 182 -11.45 -5.84 7.03
C GLU A 182 -11.83 -6.30 5.61
N PRO A 183 -13.07 -6.77 5.41
CA PRO A 183 -13.54 -7.11 4.08
C PRO A 183 -13.58 -5.86 3.22
N GLN A 184 -13.21 -6.01 1.94
CA GLN A 184 -13.48 -4.95 0.97
C GLN A 184 -14.98 -4.90 0.68
N LEU A 185 -15.57 -3.72 0.84
CA LEU A 185 -16.90 -3.48 0.32
C LEU A 185 -16.82 -3.62 -1.20
N ARG A 186 -17.51 -4.63 -1.76
CA ARG A 186 -17.71 -4.69 -3.21
C ARG A 186 -18.43 -3.41 -3.59
N SER A 187 -17.83 -2.60 -4.45
CA SER A 187 -18.53 -1.47 -5.06
C SER A 187 -19.80 -2.04 -5.68
N ARG A 188 -20.97 -1.69 -5.11
CA ARG A 188 -22.26 -1.98 -5.72
C ARG A 188 -22.22 -1.29 -7.08
N GLY A 189 -22.00 -2.07 -8.13
CA GLY A 189 -22.07 -1.57 -9.49
C GLY A 189 -23.38 -0.83 -9.65
N ILE A 190 -23.30 0.44 -10.03
CA ILE A 190 -24.42 1.20 -10.55
C ILE A 190 -24.73 0.58 -11.92
N ALA A 191 -25.44 -0.54 -11.90
CA ALA A 191 -26.16 -1.06 -13.05
C ALA A 191 -27.62 -1.03 -12.64
N GLY A 192 -28.33 0.00 -13.10
CA GLY A 192 -29.78 -0.01 -13.06
C GLY A 192 -30.28 -1.25 -13.83
N SER A 193 -31.02 -2.09 -13.14
CA SER A 193 -32.15 -2.78 -13.74
C SER A 193 -33.31 -2.59 -12.78
N LEU A 194 -34.14 -1.60 -13.12
CA LEU A 194 -35.55 -1.65 -12.76
C LEU A 194 -36.08 -2.97 -13.31
N ASP A 195 -36.38 -3.91 -12.43
CA ASP A 195 -37.55 -4.76 -12.62
C ASP A 195 -38.24 -4.90 -11.26
N ASN A 196 -39.26 -4.07 -11.14
CA ASN A 196 -40.32 -4.19 -10.17
C ASN A 196 -41.19 -5.38 -10.61
N ALA A 197 -41.17 -6.47 -9.85
CA ALA A 197 -42.25 -7.45 -9.87
C ALA A 197 -42.57 -7.85 -8.44
N LEU A 198 -43.47 -7.06 -7.86
CA LEU A 198 -44.38 -7.47 -6.79
C LEU A 198 -45.27 -8.64 -7.25
N VAL A 199 -45.88 -9.30 -6.25
CA VAL A 199 -47.05 -10.20 -6.32
C VAL A 199 -46.64 -11.67 -6.64
N VAL A 200 -46.97 -12.71 -5.88
CA VAL A 200 -48.02 -12.97 -4.86
C VAL A 200 -47.58 -14.15 -3.96
N ASP A 201 -48.11 -14.17 -2.74
CA ASP A 201 -48.28 -15.37 -1.91
C ASP A 201 -48.98 -16.50 -2.69
N GLU A 202 -48.55 -17.76 -2.52
CA GLU A 202 -49.48 -18.88 -2.47
C GLU A 202 -49.08 -19.91 -1.41
N GLU A 203 -50.09 -20.20 -0.60
CA GLU A 203 -50.22 -21.21 0.43
C GLU A 203 -50.34 -22.64 -0.18
N GLU A 204 -50.27 -23.64 0.70
CA GLU A 204 -50.61 -25.07 0.51
C GLU A 204 -49.67 -25.96 -0.34
N LYS A 205 -48.97 -26.88 0.35
CA LYS A 205 -49.55 -28.19 0.71
C LYS A 205 -48.75 -28.91 1.81
#